data_AF-A0A0F9JS91-F1
#
_entry.id   AF-A0A0F9JS91-F1
#
_cell.length_a   1.000
_cell.length_b   1.000
_cell.length_c   1.000
_cell.angle_alpha   90.00
_cell.angle_beta   90.00
_cell.angle_gamma   90.00
#
_symmetry.space_group_name_H-M   'P 1'
#
loop_
_entity.id
_entity.type
_entity.pdbx_description
1 polymer ?
#
loop_
_entity_poly.entity_id
_entity_poly.type
_entity_poly.pdbx_seq_one_letter_code
_entity_poly.pdbx_strand_id
1 'polypeptide(L)'
;MNTYTFPERPKASKKKHYVMVIPDAHIGYVVDHPTYSIPCWDIVLQALKHNAKRLTHVLILGDFGNWESLSRWAALRADQCFIEEDLALVNNRLDELQAITAKHGIKVVFLEGNHEAWASQFEAKYPAMRDVVNLKKRMRMAERGWTWVPENHFWAIGQQYFTHGHIAGCKSMTDLIKRTGVSVIVGHWHTYMSETLRTLTGEHTAQTFGCIASMDPPPPYVRGSVLSRVVQGFGFVQIRASGAAMSSYRRILEETHTELEDGTELRADIRACDRRYAQDQAIRDALRKEYGERFYEPGGQVVRTEPLLNGKLKNGQAKSGTRTNRARILRVLPDANG
;
A
#
# COMPACT_ATOMS: atom_id res chain seq x y z
N MET A 1 12.22 0.44 19.42
CA MET A 1 11.00 -0.38 19.56
C MET A 1 9.90 0.32 18.78
N ASN A 2 9.28 -0.35 17.80
CA ASN A 2 8.05 0.16 17.21
C ASN A 2 6.95 -0.03 18.27
N THR A 3 6.35 1.06 18.73
CA THR A 3 5.25 1.01 19.70
C THR A 3 3.94 0.87 18.95
N TYR A 4 3.21 -0.22 19.21
CA TYR A 4 1.85 -0.39 18.71
C TYR A 4 0.88 0.43 19.54
N THR A 5 0.00 1.17 18.87
CA THR A 5 -1.03 1.96 19.54
C THR A 5 -2.38 1.29 19.34
N PHE A 6 -2.99 0.85 20.44
CA PHE A 6 -4.38 0.40 20.45
C PHE A 6 -5.30 1.61 20.63
N PRO A 7 -6.41 1.70 19.88
CA PRO A 7 -7.49 2.60 20.27
C PRO A 7 -8.04 2.15 21.63
N GLU A 8 -8.69 3.06 22.37
CA GLU A 8 -9.49 2.65 23.53
C GLU A 8 -10.43 1.52 23.13
N ARG A 9 -10.58 0.51 24.00
CA ARG A 9 -11.37 -0.69 23.70
C ARG A 9 -12.78 -0.24 23.27
N PRO A 10 -13.16 -0.39 21.99
CA PRO A 10 -14.40 0.19 21.54
C PRO A 10 -15.56 -0.58 22.17
N LYS A 11 -16.58 0.16 22.61
CA LYS A 11 -17.83 -0.44 23.06
C LYS A 11 -18.48 -1.17 21.89
N ALA A 12 -19.28 -2.19 22.21
CA ALA A 12 -20.08 -2.89 21.20
C ALA A 12 -20.89 -1.87 20.37
N SER A 13 -20.81 -1.99 19.05
CA SER A 13 -21.53 -1.10 18.14
C SER A 13 -23.03 -1.31 18.29
N LYS A 14 -23.82 -0.24 18.42
CA LYS A 14 -25.29 -0.35 18.40
C LYS A 14 -25.86 -0.73 17.01
N LYS A 15 -25.03 -0.71 15.96
CA LYS A 15 -25.40 -0.98 14.57
C LYS A 15 -24.63 -2.18 14.01
N LYS A 16 -25.27 -2.90 13.08
CA LYS A 16 -24.59 -3.91 12.24
C LYS A 16 -23.69 -3.19 11.24
N HIS A 17 -22.48 -3.69 11.05
CA HIS A 17 -21.57 -3.25 9.99
C HIS A 17 -21.32 -4.38 9.01
N TYR A 18 -21.31 -4.04 7.73
CA TYR A 18 -20.82 -4.91 6.66
C TYR A 18 -19.60 -4.23 6.06
N VAL A 19 -18.47 -4.90 6.11
CA VAL A 19 -17.16 -4.36 5.78
C VAL A 19 -16.57 -5.18 4.66
N MET A 20 -16.11 -4.53 3.60
CA MET A 20 -15.24 -5.16 2.61
C MET A 20 -13.79 -4.85 3.00
N VAL A 21 -12.92 -5.86 2.95
CA VAL A 21 -11.53 -5.76 3.34
C VAL A 21 -10.67 -6.07 2.12
N ILE A 22 -9.84 -5.10 1.72
CA ILE A 22 -8.92 -5.18 0.59
C ILE A 22 -7.50 -5.27 1.17
N PRO A 23 -6.85 -6.43 1.13
CA PRO A 23 -5.46 -6.57 1.54
C PRO A 23 -4.50 -6.17 0.42
N ASP A 24 -3.27 -5.81 0.79
CA ASP A 24 -2.05 -5.84 -0.01
C ASP A 24 -2.27 -5.81 -1.54
N ALA A 25 -2.48 -4.62 -2.10
CA ALA A 25 -2.75 -4.47 -3.54
C ALA A 25 -1.48 -4.36 -4.39
N HIS A 26 -0.39 -3.84 -3.80
CA HIS A 26 0.92 -3.66 -4.43
C HIS A 26 0.82 -3.07 -5.85
N ILE A 27 -0.01 -2.04 -6.03
CA ILE A 27 -0.18 -1.35 -7.31
C ILE A 27 1.09 -0.55 -7.61
N GLY A 28 1.70 -0.84 -8.77
CA GLY A 28 2.95 -0.22 -9.19
C GLY A 28 3.78 -1.14 -10.08
N TYR A 29 5.06 -0.83 -10.17
CA TYR A 29 6.04 -1.58 -10.97
C TYR A 29 7.25 -2.05 -10.13
N VAL A 30 7.82 -3.19 -10.54
CA VAL A 30 9.18 -3.67 -10.20
C VAL A 30 9.93 -3.87 -11.51
N VAL A 31 11.02 -3.12 -11.76
CA VAL A 31 11.93 -3.30 -12.92
C VAL A 31 11.19 -3.64 -14.22
N ASP A 32 10.28 -2.76 -14.63
CA ASP A 32 9.46 -2.90 -15.84
C ASP A 32 8.31 -3.91 -15.84
N HIS A 33 8.11 -4.66 -14.75
CA HIS A 33 6.97 -5.55 -14.57
C HIS A 33 5.95 -4.95 -13.60
N PRO A 34 4.66 -4.88 -13.96
CA PRO A 34 3.62 -4.49 -13.03
C PRO A 34 3.50 -5.56 -11.95
N THR A 35 3.45 -5.14 -10.69
CA THR A 35 3.36 -6.06 -9.54
C THR A 35 1.95 -6.49 -9.23
N TYR A 36 0.95 -5.78 -9.75
CA TYR A 36 -0.46 -5.97 -9.44
C TYR A 36 -1.20 -6.67 -10.59
N SER A 37 -2.29 -7.34 -10.25
CA SER A 37 -3.16 -8.00 -11.22
C SER A 37 -4.39 -7.14 -11.50
N ILE A 38 -4.46 -6.58 -12.72
CA ILE A 38 -5.65 -5.85 -13.20
C ILE A 38 -6.91 -6.74 -13.16
N PRO A 39 -6.85 -8.02 -13.59
CA PRO A 39 -7.97 -8.96 -13.42
C PRO A 39 -8.44 -9.10 -11.96
N CYS A 40 -7.52 -9.31 -11.01
CA CYS A 40 -7.89 -9.39 -9.60
C CYS A 40 -8.52 -8.08 -9.10
N TRP A 41 -7.99 -6.93 -9.51
CA TRP A 41 -8.55 -5.64 -9.17
C TRP A 41 -9.96 -5.42 -9.75
N ASP A 42 -10.19 -5.84 -11.00
CA ASP A 42 -11.51 -5.76 -11.62
C ASP A 42 -12.53 -6.60 -10.84
N ILE A 43 -12.16 -7.80 -10.39
CA ILE A 43 -12.99 -8.65 -9.53
C ILE A 43 -13.30 -7.96 -8.20
N VAL A 44 -12.32 -7.30 -7.56
CA VAL A 44 -12.53 -6.49 -6.35
C VAL A 44 -13.57 -5.40 -6.62
N LEU A 45 -13.45 -4.66 -7.72
CA LEU A 45 -14.42 -3.61 -8.08
C LEU A 45 -15.82 -4.19 -8.37
N GLN A 46 -15.91 -5.34 -9.04
CA GLN A 46 -17.18 -6.04 -9.29
C GLN A 46 -17.83 -6.47 -7.97
N ALA A 47 -17.07 -7.07 -7.06
CA ALA A 47 -17.54 -7.48 -5.74
C ALA A 47 -18.00 -6.28 -4.91
N LEU A 48 -17.25 -5.17 -4.95
CA LEU A 48 -17.65 -3.92 -4.30
C LEU A 48 -18.98 -3.40 -4.85
N LYS A 49 -19.14 -3.35 -6.19
CA LYS A 49 -20.38 -2.90 -6.85
C LYS A 49 -21.58 -3.78 -6.49
N HIS A 50 -21.42 -5.10 -6.56
CA HIS A 50 -22.45 -6.08 -6.21
C HIS A 50 -22.96 -5.86 -4.78
N ASN A 51 -22.04 -5.56 -3.86
CA ASN A 51 -22.30 -5.47 -2.43
C ASN A 51 -22.54 -4.04 -1.92
N ALA A 52 -22.48 -3.03 -2.79
CA ALA A 52 -22.41 -1.63 -2.40
C ALA A 52 -23.60 -1.18 -1.52
N LYS A 53 -24.81 -1.67 -1.79
CA LYS A 53 -26.02 -1.31 -1.02
C LYS A 53 -26.01 -1.82 0.43
N ARG A 54 -25.26 -2.88 0.72
CA ARG A 54 -25.16 -3.45 2.08
C ARG A 54 -23.90 -3.01 2.82
N LEU A 55 -22.87 -2.55 2.10
CA LEU A 55 -21.60 -2.14 2.67
C LEU A 55 -21.74 -0.85 3.48
N THR A 56 -21.11 -0.86 4.64
CA THR A 56 -20.95 0.30 5.51
C THR A 56 -19.53 0.86 5.43
N HIS A 57 -18.55 -0.03 5.23
CA HIS A 57 -17.14 0.32 5.17
C HIS A 57 -16.41 -0.45 4.07
N VAL A 58 -15.40 0.19 3.49
CA VAL A 58 -14.28 -0.45 2.81
C VAL A 58 -13.03 -0.18 3.65
N LEU A 59 -12.29 -1.25 3.95
CA LEU A 59 -11.07 -1.22 4.73
C LEU A 59 -9.91 -1.68 3.84
N ILE A 60 -8.98 -0.78 3.54
CA ILE A 60 -7.73 -1.10 2.85
C ILE A 60 -6.67 -1.38 3.93
N LEU A 61 -6.13 -2.59 3.95
CA LEU A 61 -5.20 -3.03 4.99
C LEU A 61 -3.75 -2.71 4.68
N GLY A 62 -3.43 -1.60 4.02
CA GLY A 62 -2.07 -1.20 3.68
C GLY A 62 -1.43 -1.96 2.52
N ASP A 63 -0.21 -1.58 2.19
CA ASP A 63 0.54 -2.02 1.02
C ASP A 63 -0.31 -1.92 -0.25
N PHE A 64 -0.98 -0.77 -0.40
CA PHE A 64 -1.84 -0.54 -1.55
C PHE A 64 -1.01 -0.23 -2.79
N GLY A 65 0.04 0.58 -2.62
CA GLY A 65 1.04 0.84 -3.64
C GLY A 65 2.32 0.03 -3.40
N ASN A 66 3.05 -0.26 -4.48
CA ASN A 66 4.29 -1.02 -4.40
C ASN A 66 5.45 -0.19 -3.82
N TRP A 67 5.59 1.08 -4.22
CA TRP A 67 6.55 2.05 -3.65
C TRP A 67 8.01 1.58 -3.59
N GLU A 68 8.43 0.63 -4.42
CA GLU A 68 9.75 0.00 -4.32
C GLU A 68 10.89 1.02 -4.49
N SER A 69 10.64 2.10 -5.24
CA SER A 69 11.52 3.28 -5.37
C SER A 69 11.95 3.91 -4.04
N LEU A 70 11.14 3.76 -2.98
CA LEU A 70 11.40 4.29 -1.65
C LEU A 70 11.96 3.23 -0.69
N SER A 71 11.99 1.97 -1.10
CA SER A 71 12.44 0.87 -0.26
C SER A 71 13.94 0.91 -0.02
N ARG A 72 14.35 0.76 1.23
CA ARG A 72 15.77 0.54 1.58
C ARG A 72 16.29 -0.83 1.13
N TRP A 73 15.39 -1.75 0.81
CA TRP A 73 15.68 -3.13 0.42
C TRP A 73 15.81 -3.29 -1.09
N ALA A 74 15.36 -2.29 -1.85
CA ALA A 74 15.52 -2.25 -3.28
C ALA A 74 17.00 -2.21 -3.65
N ALA A 75 17.43 -3.14 -4.51
CA ALA A 75 18.72 -3.08 -5.19
C ALA A 75 18.65 -2.20 -6.46
N LEU A 76 17.69 -1.28 -6.51
CA LEU A 76 17.31 -0.56 -7.72
C LEU A 76 18.21 0.64 -7.94
N ARG A 77 18.57 0.85 -9.20
CA ARG A 77 19.31 2.02 -9.63
C ARG A 77 18.35 3.20 -9.78
N ALA A 78 18.87 4.42 -9.62
CA ALA A 78 18.08 5.66 -9.70
C ALA A 78 17.40 5.89 -11.06
N ASP A 79 17.83 5.19 -12.12
CA ASP A 79 17.25 5.23 -13.47
C ASP A 79 16.06 4.27 -13.67
N GLN A 80 15.73 3.43 -12.67
CA GLN A 80 14.80 2.32 -12.86
C GLN A 80 13.43 2.52 -12.20
N CYS A 81 13.27 3.50 -11.31
CA CYS A 81 12.06 3.62 -10.51
C CYS A 81 11.65 5.08 -10.28
N PHE A 82 10.46 5.44 -10.78
CA PHE A 82 9.85 6.73 -10.57
C PHE A 82 8.62 6.58 -9.69
N ILE A 83 8.65 7.20 -8.51
CA ILE A 83 7.49 7.27 -7.60
C ILE A 83 6.24 7.82 -8.32
N GLU A 84 6.42 8.67 -9.32
CA GLU A 84 5.34 9.23 -10.14
C GLU A 84 4.57 8.16 -10.92
N GLU A 85 5.24 7.11 -11.41
CA GLU A 85 4.61 5.99 -12.12
C GLU A 85 3.66 5.25 -11.18
N ASP A 86 4.17 4.82 -10.01
CA ASP A 86 3.37 4.14 -8.99
C ASP A 86 2.22 5.03 -8.52
N LEU A 87 2.49 6.32 -8.28
CA LEU A 87 1.49 7.26 -7.78
C LEU A 87 0.34 7.46 -8.77
N ALA A 88 0.62 7.56 -10.07
CA ALA A 88 -0.41 7.71 -11.09
C ALA A 88 -1.33 6.49 -11.11
N LEU A 89 -0.75 5.28 -11.10
CA LEU A 89 -1.51 4.03 -11.07
C LEU A 89 -2.33 3.89 -9.78
N VAL A 90 -1.70 4.11 -8.62
CA VAL A 90 -2.38 4.07 -7.32
C VAL A 90 -3.55 5.05 -7.31
N ASN A 91 -3.35 6.30 -7.73
CA ASN A 91 -4.42 7.29 -7.76
C ASN A 91 -5.57 6.90 -8.68
N ASN A 92 -5.29 6.32 -9.85
CA ASN A 92 -6.33 5.83 -10.75
C ASN A 92 -7.20 4.75 -10.07
N ARG A 93 -6.57 3.78 -9.39
CA ARG A 93 -7.27 2.70 -8.68
C ARG A 93 -8.05 3.23 -7.47
N LEU A 94 -7.48 4.20 -6.75
CA LEU A 94 -8.18 4.89 -5.67
C LEU A 94 -9.39 5.70 -6.18
N ASP A 95 -9.29 6.30 -7.37
CA ASP A 95 -10.40 7.02 -8.02
C ASP A 95 -11.54 6.08 -8.40
N GLU A 96 -11.22 4.87 -8.87
CA GLU A 96 -12.22 3.82 -9.15
C GLU A 96 -12.96 3.37 -7.88
N LEU A 97 -12.23 3.19 -6.77
CA LEU A 97 -12.86 2.92 -5.46
C LEU A 97 -13.72 4.10 -5.01
N GLN A 98 -13.23 5.33 -5.13
CA GLN A 98 -13.94 6.54 -4.73
C GLN A 98 -15.26 6.69 -5.50
N ALA A 99 -15.25 6.44 -6.81
CA ALA A 99 -16.44 6.55 -7.65
C ALA A 99 -17.58 5.65 -7.17
N ILE A 100 -17.27 4.44 -6.67
CA ILE A 100 -18.26 3.50 -6.15
C ILE A 100 -18.64 3.86 -4.71
N THR A 101 -17.65 4.10 -3.85
CA THR A 101 -17.87 4.33 -2.41
C THR A 101 -18.61 5.64 -2.14
N ALA A 102 -18.27 6.73 -2.84
CA ALA A 102 -18.96 8.01 -2.71
C ALA A 102 -20.42 7.93 -3.15
N LYS A 103 -20.70 7.26 -4.28
CA LYS A 103 -22.06 7.04 -4.80
C LYS A 103 -22.97 6.35 -3.79
N HIS A 104 -22.42 5.47 -2.96
CA HIS A 104 -23.17 4.67 -2.00
C HIS A 104 -22.99 5.12 -0.54
N GLY A 105 -22.28 6.22 -0.28
CA GLY A 105 -22.01 6.72 1.07
C GLY A 105 -21.22 5.74 1.95
N ILE A 106 -20.38 4.90 1.33
CA ILE A 106 -19.57 3.90 2.01
C ILE A 106 -18.34 4.59 2.61
N LYS A 107 -18.08 4.37 3.90
CA LYS A 107 -16.90 4.92 4.56
C LYS A 107 -15.66 4.16 4.15
N VAL A 108 -14.59 4.87 3.81
CA VAL A 108 -13.30 4.23 3.49
C VAL A 108 -12.29 4.53 4.58
N VAL A 109 -11.64 3.46 5.04
CA VAL A 109 -10.54 3.51 5.99
C VAL A 109 -9.31 2.91 5.31
N PHE A 110 -8.23 3.68 5.26
CA PHE A 110 -6.96 3.28 4.70
C PHE A 110 -5.96 3.13 5.85
N LEU A 111 -5.49 1.92 6.08
CA LEU A 111 -4.38 1.65 6.99
C LEU A 111 -3.09 1.73 6.18
N GLU A 112 -2.07 2.42 6.69
CA GLU A 112 -0.73 2.38 6.12
C GLU A 112 -0.12 0.98 6.32
N GLY A 113 0.48 0.47 5.25
CA GLY A 113 1.38 -0.67 5.34
C GLY A 113 2.85 -0.29 5.37
N ASN A 114 3.72 -1.30 5.42
CA ASN A 114 5.15 -1.04 5.47
C ASN A 114 5.68 -0.43 4.18
N HIS A 115 5.00 -0.66 3.04
CA HIS A 115 5.32 -0.01 1.77
C HIS A 115 5.02 1.49 1.81
N GLU A 116 3.87 1.90 2.35
CA GLU A 116 3.60 3.34 2.54
C GLU A 116 4.57 3.98 3.55
N ALA A 117 4.94 3.24 4.60
CA ALA A 117 5.87 3.73 5.62
C ALA A 117 7.30 3.98 5.10
N TRP A 118 7.70 3.38 3.96
CA TRP A 118 8.98 3.68 3.33
C TRP A 118 9.13 5.15 2.96
N ALA A 119 8.03 5.84 2.60
CA ALA A 119 8.06 7.28 2.37
C ALA A 119 8.49 8.07 3.61
N SER A 120 7.85 7.83 4.74
CA SER A 120 8.18 8.49 6.02
C SER A 120 9.61 8.17 6.45
N GLN A 121 10.07 6.93 6.24
CA GLN A 121 11.46 6.52 6.51
C GLN A 121 12.46 7.23 5.59
N PHE A 122 12.09 7.42 4.31
CA PHE A 122 12.88 8.15 3.33
C PHE A 122 12.98 9.64 3.69
N GLU A 123 11.88 10.29 4.07
CA GLU A 123 11.88 11.68 4.54
C GLU A 123 12.73 11.86 5.81
N ALA A 124 12.68 10.90 6.74
CA ALA A 124 13.51 10.94 7.94
C ALA A 124 15.01 10.89 7.60
N LYS A 125 15.39 10.13 6.56
CA LYS A 125 16.77 10.03 6.07
C LYS A 125 17.18 11.26 5.24
N TYR A 126 16.24 11.82 4.48
CA TYR A 126 16.46 12.97 3.60
C TYR A 126 15.44 14.08 3.88
N PRO A 127 15.64 14.89 4.94
CA PRO A 127 14.64 15.89 5.35
C PRO A 127 14.30 16.94 4.29
N ALA A 128 15.18 17.17 3.32
CA ALA A 128 14.93 18.06 2.18
C ALA A 128 13.85 17.53 1.22
N MET A 129 13.55 16.23 1.28
CA MET A 129 12.50 15.57 0.50
C MET A 129 11.17 15.49 1.25
N ARG A 130 11.10 16.10 2.45
CA ARG A 130 9.86 16.22 3.21
C ARG A 130 8.80 16.90 2.35
N ASP A 131 7.58 16.37 2.36
CA ASP A 131 6.43 16.80 1.55
C ASP A 131 6.51 16.48 0.05
N VAL A 132 7.68 16.12 -0.47
CA VAL A 132 7.86 15.67 -1.87
C VAL A 132 7.43 14.21 -2.03
N VAL A 133 7.66 13.38 -1.00
CA VAL A 133 7.29 11.95 -1.01
C VAL A 133 6.18 11.63 -0.02
N ASN A 134 5.49 12.63 0.53
CA ASN A 134 4.40 12.44 1.48
C ASN A 134 3.18 11.74 0.83
N LEU A 135 3.14 10.42 0.91
CA LEU A 135 2.15 9.60 0.22
C LEU A 135 0.71 9.90 0.65
N LYS A 136 0.46 10.20 1.93
CA LYS A 136 -0.88 10.58 2.41
C LYS A 136 -1.43 11.78 1.64
N LYS A 137 -0.60 12.82 1.44
CA LYS A 137 -0.95 14.00 0.66
C LYS A 137 -1.07 13.66 -0.82
N ARG A 138 -0.09 12.95 -1.37
CA ARG A 138 0.02 12.65 -2.81
C ARG A 138 -1.06 11.69 -3.33
N MET A 139 -1.56 10.81 -2.47
CA MET A 139 -2.72 9.96 -2.74
C MET A 139 -4.07 10.66 -2.47
N ARG A 140 -4.04 11.96 -2.13
CA ARG A 140 -5.22 12.82 -1.99
C ARG A 140 -6.19 12.36 -0.89
N MET A 141 -5.67 11.77 0.20
CA MET A 141 -6.49 11.15 1.24
C MET A 141 -7.49 12.12 1.90
N ALA A 142 -7.08 13.38 2.10
CA ALA A 142 -7.94 14.41 2.64
C ALA A 142 -9.07 14.80 1.67
N GLU A 143 -8.75 14.97 0.38
CA GLU A 143 -9.71 15.31 -0.68
C GLU A 143 -10.74 14.20 -0.88
N ARG A 144 -10.34 12.95 -0.66
CA ARG A 144 -11.23 11.77 -0.70
C ARG A 144 -12.17 11.68 0.51
N GLY A 145 -11.86 12.37 1.61
CA GLY A 145 -12.58 12.25 2.88
C GLY A 145 -12.37 10.90 3.57
N TRP A 146 -11.23 10.24 3.32
CA TRP A 146 -10.95 8.91 3.86
C TRP A 146 -10.27 8.99 5.22
N THR A 147 -10.52 8.00 6.07
CA THR A 147 -9.79 7.88 7.34
C THR A 147 -8.44 7.24 7.09
N TRP A 148 -7.37 7.95 7.44
CA TRP A 148 -6.00 7.45 7.33
C TRP A 148 -5.47 6.99 8.68
N VAL A 149 -5.07 5.74 8.78
CA VAL A 149 -4.56 5.11 10.00
C VAL A 149 -3.08 4.80 9.80
N PRO A 150 -2.17 5.41 10.57
CA PRO A 150 -0.73 5.22 10.37
C PRO A 150 -0.24 3.78 10.59
N GLU A 151 0.95 3.47 10.10
CA GLU A 151 1.58 2.16 10.26
C GLU A 151 1.68 1.81 11.76
N ASN A 152 1.58 0.53 12.10
CA ASN A 152 1.62 0.03 13.48
C ASN A 152 0.48 0.53 14.40
N HIS A 153 -0.57 1.11 13.83
CA HIS A 153 -1.81 1.42 14.56
C HIS A 153 -2.89 0.38 14.26
N PHE A 154 -3.80 0.24 15.22
CA PHE A 154 -5.01 -0.54 15.04
C PHE A 154 -6.20 0.37 14.73
N TRP A 155 -7.03 -0.07 13.79
CA TRP A 155 -8.39 0.43 13.61
C TRP A 155 -9.39 -0.58 14.16
N ALA A 156 -10.53 -0.12 14.67
CA ALA A 156 -11.54 -1.03 15.19
C ALA A 156 -12.96 -0.59 14.84
N ILE A 157 -13.81 -1.59 14.58
CA ILE A 157 -15.24 -1.41 14.40
C ILE A 157 -15.93 -2.35 15.39
N GLY A 158 -16.53 -1.79 16.44
CA GLY A 158 -17.00 -2.61 17.56
C GLY A 158 -15.83 -3.37 18.21
N GLN A 159 -15.93 -4.69 18.34
CA GLN A 159 -14.89 -5.51 18.96
C GLN A 159 -13.92 -6.15 17.95
N GLN A 160 -14.09 -5.89 16.65
CA GLN A 160 -13.20 -6.38 15.61
C GLN A 160 -12.10 -5.35 15.32
N TYR A 161 -10.84 -5.78 15.44
CA TYR A 161 -9.68 -4.96 15.14
C TYR A 161 -9.12 -5.27 13.74
N PHE A 162 -8.44 -4.28 13.18
CA PHE A 162 -7.79 -4.29 11.88
C PHE A 162 -6.43 -3.62 12.01
N THR A 163 -5.40 -4.19 11.38
CA THR A 163 -4.07 -3.55 11.26
C THR A 163 -3.41 -4.04 9.97
N HIS A 164 -2.54 -3.26 9.31
CA HIS A 164 -1.74 -3.82 8.21
C HIS A 164 -0.76 -4.87 8.75
N GLY A 165 -0.09 -4.50 9.85
CA GLY A 165 0.79 -5.38 10.61
C GLY A 165 2.26 -5.35 10.15
N HIS A 166 3.13 -5.58 11.12
CA HIS A 166 4.41 -6.29 11.05
C HIS A 166 4.79 -6.50 12.52
N ILE A 167 3.91 -7.21 13.27
CA ILE A 167 4.07 -7.34 14.72
C ILE A 167 5.33 -8.14 15.01
N ALA A 168 6.38 -7.41 15.40
CA ALA A 168 7.74 -7.95 15.51
C ALA A 168 7.76 -9.25 16.33
N GLY A 169 8.26 -10.32 15.72
CA GLY A 169 8.37 -11.64 16.32
C GLY A 169 7.10 -12.50 16.30
N CYS A 170 6.01 -12.01 15.70
CA CYS A 170 4.80 -12.79 15.48
C CYS A 170 5.00 -13.80 14.35
N LYS A 171 4.83 -15.09 14.66
CA LYS A 171 5.07 -16.20 13.71
C LYS A 171 3.81 -16.94 13.26
N SER A 172 2.66 -16.69 13.91
CA SER A 172 1.38 -17.32 13.60
C SER A 172 0.21 -16.44 14.03
N MET A 173 -0.99 -16.74 13.55
CA MET A 173 -2.23 -16.05 13.97
C MET A 173 -2.51 -16.27 15.46
N THR A 174 -2.22 -17.44 16.02
CA THR A 174 -2.31 -17.70 17.46
C THR A 174 -1.35 -16.83 18.27
N ASP A 175 -0.11 -16.63 17.80
CA ASP A 175 0.83 -15.73 18.49
C ASP A 175 0.33 -14.27 18.43
N LEU A 176 -0.28 -13.88 17.31
CA LEU A 176 -0.92 -12.58 17.18
C LEU A 176 -2.01 -12.40 18.25
N ILE A 177 -2.93 -13.38 18.37
CA ILE A 177 -3.98 -13.34 19.39
C ILE A 177 -3.40 -13.26 20.80
N LYS A 178 -2.35 -14.03 21.11
CA LYS A 178 -1.71 -14.01 22.43
C LYS A 178 -1.12 -12.65 22.77
N ARG A 179 -0.58 -11.94 21.78
CA ARG A 179 0.04 -10.62 21.94
C ARG A 179 -0.98 -9.49 22.02
N THR A 180 -2.04 -9.57 21.21
CA THR A 180 -3.04 -8.49 21.11
C THR A 180 -4.20 -8.67 22.09
N GLY A 181 -4.52 -9.90 22.48
CA GLY A 181 -5.65 -10.24 23.34
C GLY A 181 -7.02 -9.95 22.72
N VAL A 182 -7.10 -9.79 21.39
CA VAL A 182 -8.32 -9.40 20.67
C VAL A 182 -8.44 -10.13 19.33
N SER A 183 -9.67 -10.20 18.81
CA SER A 183 -9.92 -10.58 17.42
C SER A 183 -9.40 -9.52 16.45
N VAL A 184 -8.61 -9.93 15.46
CA VAL A 184 -7.90 -9.02 14.56
C VAL A 184 -7.81 -9.57 13.14
N ILE A 185 -8.01 -8.70 12.15
CA ILE A 185 -7.70 -9.01 10.74
C ILE A 185 -6.45 -8.23 10.35
N VAL A 186 -5.49 -8.90 9.73
CA VAL A 186 -4.17 -8.35 9.37
C VAL A 186 -3.81 -8.58 7.90
N GLY A 187 -3.06 -7.65 7.31
CA GLY A 187 -2.49 -7.76 5.96
C GLY A 187 -1.08 -8.36 5.99
N HIS A 188 -0.18 -7.88 5.12
CA HIS A 188 1.27 -8.07 5.13
C HIS A 188 1.78 -9.49 4.80
N TRP A 189 1.07 -10.54 5.19
CA TRP A 189 1.52 -11.93 5.01
C TRP A 189 1.21 -12.51 3.63
N HIS A 190 0.45 -11.77 2.81
CA HIS A 190 0.11 -12.11 1.43
C HIS A 190 -0.51 -13.50 1.23
N THR A 191 -1.07 -14.09 2.29
CA THR A 191 -1.69 -15.41 2.27
C THR A 191 -2.97 -15.40 3.09
N TYR A 192 -3.76 -16.46 3.00
CA TYR A 192 -4.93 -16.66 3.84
C TYR A 192 -4.59 -17.54 5.04
N MET A 193 -4.81 -17.03 6.24
CA MET A 193 -4.76 -17.77 7.49
C MET A 193 -5.95 -17.39 8.35
N SER A 194 -6.44 -18.35 9.14
CA SER A 194 -7.50 -18.13 10.11
C SER A 194 -7.29 -19.06 11.30
N GLU A 195 -7.00 -18.50 12.45
CA GLU A 195 -6.88 -19.26 13.70
C GLU A 195 -7.77 -18.65 14.78
N THR A 196 -8.31 -19.51 15.64
CA THR A 196 -9.14 -19.12 16.78
C THR A 196 -8.50 -19.65 18.05
N LEU A 197 -8.40 -18.80 19.07
CA LEU A 197 -7.89 -19.15 20.39
C LEU A 197 -8.89 -18.72 21.46
N ARG A 198 -9.26 -19.66 22.33
CA ARG A 198 -10.02 -19.37 23.54
C ARG A 198 -9.07 -18.95 24.67
N THR A 199 -9.36 -17.81 25.27
CA THR A 199 -8.64 -17.24 26.42
C THR A 199 -9.61 -17.07 27.60
N LEU A 200 -9.09 -16.69 28.77
CA LEU A 200 -9.94 -16.33 29.93
C LEU A 200 -10.89 -15.16 29.63
N THR A 201 -10.53 -14.29 28.68
CA THR A 201 -11.31 -13.11 28.30
C THR A 201 -12.34 -13.37 27.21
N GLY A 202 -12.40 -14.60 26.71
CA GLY A 202 -13.27 -14.99 25.61
C GLY A 202 -12.51 -15.65 24.45
N GLU A 203 -13.25 -15.91 23.40
CA GLU A 203 -12.74 -16.48 22.15
C GLU A 203 -12.35 -15.37 21.19
N HIS A 204 -11.14 -15.48 20.64
CA HIS A 204 -10.57 -14.49 19.73
C HIS A 204 -10.13 -15.16 18.44
N THR A 205 -10.28 -14.46 17.33
CA THR A 205 -9.94 -14.96 16.00
C THR A 205 -8.98 -13.98 15.31
N ALA A 206 -7.90 -14.51 14.75
CA ALA A 206 -6.97 -13.76 13.93
C ALA A 206 -6.97 -14.29 12.49
N GLN A 207 -7.03 -13.37 11.52
CA GLN A 207 -7.16 -13.70 10.11
C GLN A 207 -6.35 -12.81 9.19
N THR A 208 -5.99 -13.35 8.03
CA THR A 208 -5.45 -12.63 6.87
C THR A 208 -6.25 -12.98 5.63
N PHE A 209 -6.41 -12.05 4.69
CA PHE A 209 -7.22 -12.26 3.48
C PHE A 209 -6.39 -12.33 2.19
N GLY A 210 -5.11 -12.70 2.26
CA GLY A 210 -4.29 -12.84 1.06
C GLY A 210 -3.71 -11.54 0.57
N CYS A 211 -3.67 -11.39 -0.75
CA CYS A 211 -3.09 -10.27 -1.50
C CYS A 211 -3.95 -10.04 -2.76
N ILE A 212 -3.98 -8.86 -3.35
CA ILE A 212 -4.61 -8.69 -4.69
C ILE A 212 -3.59 -8.91 -5.81
N ALA A 213 -2.31 -8.65 -5.54
CA ALA A 213 -1.23 -8.80 -6.50
C ALA A 213 -0.92 -10.27 -6.83
N SER A 214 -0.45 -10.49 -8.07
CA SER A 214 0.08 -11.77 -8.54
C SER A 214 1.45 -12.09 -7.93
N MET A 215 2.27 -11.05 -7.73
CA MET A 215 3.67 -11.18 -7.28
C MET A 215 4.45 -12.26 -8.05
N ASP A 216 4.21 -12.39 -9.35
CA ASP A 216 4.97 -13.23 -10.27
C ASP A 216 5.64 -12.37 -11.36
N PRO A 217 6.99 -12.31 -11.42
CA PRO A 217 7.93 -12.96 -10.52
C PRO A 217 7.90 -12.38 -9.10
N PRO A 218 8.26 -13.18 -8.07
CA PRO A 218 8.31 -12.69 -6.71
C PRO A 218 9.29 -11.51 -6.61
N PRO A 219 8.88 -10.39 -5.99
CA PRO A 219 9.71 -9.22 -5.91
C PRO A 219 10.98 -9.50 -5.08
N PRO A 220 12.06 -8.71 -5.23
CA PRO A 220 13.36 -8.98 -4.62
C PRO A 220 13.33 -9.21 -3.10
N TYR A 221 12.39 -8.60 -2.38
CA TYR A 221 12.20 -8.74 -0.94
C TYR A 221 11.52 -10.06 -0.51
N VAL A 222 11.02 -10.86 -1.46
CA VAL A 222 10.45 -12.21 -1.25
C VAL A 222 11.45 -13.31 -1.64
N ARG A 223 12.69 -12.94 -2.06
CA ARG A 223 13.71 -13.90 -2.55
C ARG A 223 14.03 -15.01 -1.53
N GLY A 224 13.90 -16.26 -1.98
CA GLY A 224 14.38 -17.45 -1.28
C GLY A 224 13.30 -18.38 -0.74
N SER A 225 12.02 -18.01 -0.80
CA SER A 225 10.93 -18.89 -0.37
C SER A 225 10.28 -19.56 -1.57
N VAL A 226 10.68 -20.79 -1.87
CA VAL A 226 9.98 -21.69 -2.83
C VAL A 226 8.53 -22.02 -2.41
N LEU A 227 8.13 -21.64 -1.20
CA LEU A 227 6.83 -21.89 -0.60
C LEU A 227 6.04 -20.61 -0.27
N SER A 228 6.55 -19.41 -0.58
CA SER A 228 5.78 -18.16 -0.42
C SER A 228 4.75 -18.06 -1.54
N ARG A 229 3.70 -18.87 -1.45
CA ARG A 229 2.55 -18.74 -2.32
C ARG A 229 1.76 -17.55 -1.82
N VAL A 230 1.85 -16.47 -2.58
CA VAL A 230 0.87 -15.39 -2.50
C VAL A 230 -0.48 -15.99 -2.84
N VAL A 231 -1.46 -15.78 -1.96
CA VAL A 231 -2.82 -16.24 -2.19
C VAL A 231 -3.65 -15.02 -2.55
N GLN A 232 -4.17 -15.02 -3.78
CA GLN A 232 -4.99 -13.91 -4.22
C GLN A 232 -6.38 -13.95 -3.59
N GLY A 233 -6.80 -12.84 -3.00
CA GLY A 233 -8.13 -12.73 -2.44
C GLY A 233 -8.38 -11.49 -1.61
N PHE A 234 -9.62 -11.39 -1.15
CA PHE A 234 -10.14 -10.31 -0.31
C PHE A 234 -11.17 -10.88 0.65
N GLY A 235 -11.74 -10.06 1.53
CA GLY A 235 -12.72 -10.55 2.49
C GLY A 235 -13.91 -9.63 2.73
N PHE A 236 -14.96 -10.21 3.30
CA PHE A 236 -16.07 -9.48 3.91
C PHE A 236 -16.13 -9.77 5.40
N VAL A 237 -16.55 -8.79 6.20
CA VAL A 237 -16.72 -8.94 7.64
C VAL A 237 -18.07 -8.37 8.05
N GLN A 238 -18.90 -9.21 8.64
CA GLN A 238 -20.16 -8.83 9.28
C GLN A 238 -19.93 -8.63 10.77
N ILE A 239 -20.06 -7.42 11.26
CA ILE A 239 -19.93 -7.12 12.69
C ILE A 239 -21.32 -6.87 13.24
N ARG A 240 -21.77 -7.75 14.14
CA ARG A 240 -23.09 -7.68 14.77
C ARG A 240 -23.10 -6.62 15.87
N ALA A 241 -24.31 -6.21 16.29
CA ALA A 241 -24.45 -5.24 17.37
C ALA A 241 -23.92 -5.75 18.73
N SER A 242 -23.88 -7.07 18.94
CA SER A 242 -23.23 -7.69 20.10
C SER A 242 -21.70 -7.58 20.10
N GLY A 243 -21.11 -7.14 18.98
CA GLY A 243 -19.67 -7.12 18.75
C GLY A 243 -19.11 -8.42 18.17
N ALA A 244 -19.90 -9.48 18.04
CA ALA A 244 -19.50 -10.70 17.33
C ALA A 244 -19.25 -10.38 15.85
N ALA A 245 -18.12 -10.85 15.32
CA ALA A 245 -17.75 -10.68 13.92
C ALA A 245 -17.79 -12.03 13.19
N MET A 246 -18.27 -12.02 11.96
CA MET A 246 -18.23 -13.15 11.05
C MET A 246 -17.55 -12.70 9.76
N SER A 247 -16.38 -13.25 9.51
CA SER A 247 -15.58 -13.02 8.32
C SER A 247 -15.88 -14.04 7.24
N SER A 248 -15.73 -13.66 5.98
CA SER A 248 -15.70 -14.59 4.87
C SER A 248 -14.62 -14.18 3.88
N TYR A 249 -13.81 -15.15 3.50
CA TYR A 249 -12.71 -14.98 2.56
C TYR A 249 -13.17 -15.29 1.14
N ARG A 250 -12.69 -14.52 0.17
CA ARG A 250 -12.93 -14.71 -1.27
C ARG A 250 -11.60 -14.90 -1.94
N ARG A 251 -11.30 -16.15 -2.28
CA ARG A 251 -10.15 -16.49 -3.10
C ARG A 251 -10.45 -16.10 -4.54
N ILE A 252 -9.50 -15.42 -5.17
CA ILE A 252 -9.51 -15.23 -6.62
C ILE A 252 -8.73 -16.42 -7.21
N LEU A 253 -9.39 -17.15 -8.09
CA LEU A 253 -8.86 -18.33 -8.74
C LEU A 253 -8.27 -17.93 -10.10
N GLU A 254 -7.01 -18.30 -10.31
CA GLU A 254 -6.30 -18.08 -11.58
C GLU A 254 -6.38 -16.63 -12.05
N GLU A 255 -6.43 -15.67 -11.11
CA GLU A 255 -6.59 -14.23 -11.33
C GLU A 255 -7.88 -13.79 -12.03
N THR A 256 -8.73 -14.72 -12.46
CA THR A 256 -9.78 -14.42 -13.44
C THR A 256 -11.18 -14.56 -12.88
N HIS A 257 -11.39 -15.25 -11.76
CA HIS A 257 -12.73 -15.45 -11.23
C HIS A 257 -12.79 -15.70 -9.72
N THR A 258 -13.97 -15.47 -9.14
CA THR A 258 -14.31 -15.83 -7.76
C THR A 258 -15.82 -16.06 -7.64
N GLU A 259 -16.27 -16.65 -6.53
CA GLU A 259 -17.67 -16.86 -6.22
C GLU A 259 -18.05 -16.12 -4.94
N LEU A 260 -19.17 -15.39 -4.96
CA LEU A 260 -19.68 -14.67 -3.81
C LEU A 260 -20.51 -15.57 -2.88
N GLU A 261 -20.88 -15.02 -1.72
CA GLU A 261 -21.63 -15.74 -0.67
C GLU A 261 -23.01 -16.24 -1.12
N ASP A 262 -23.59 -15.59 -2.13
CA ASP A 262 -24.90 -15.88 -2.70
C ASP A 262 -24.81 -16.77 -3.96
N GLY A 263 -23.63 -17.32 -4.25
CA GLY A 263 -23.38 -18.13 -5.44
C GLY A 263 -23.12 -17.32 -6.72
N THR A 264 -23.08 -15.98 -6.64
CA THR A 264 -22.76 -15.16 -7.82
C THR A 264 -21.31 -15.37 -8.23
N GLU A 265 -21.09 -15.90 -9.44
CA GLU A 265 -19.77 -15.93 -10.06
C GLU A 265 -19.39 -14.54 -10.59
N LEU A 266 -18.21 -14.08 -10.22
CA LEU A 266 -17.56 -12.91 -10.81
C LEU A 266 -16.41 -13.36 -11.68
N ARG A 267 -16.31 -12.78 -12.88
CA ARG A 267 -15.23 -13.06 -13.83
C ARG A 267 -14.66 -11.75 -14.35
N ALA A 268 -13.34 -11.64 -14.40
CA ALA A 268 -12.67 -10.49 -14.98
C ALA A 268 -13.00 -10.40 -16.49
N ASP A 269 -13.34 -9.20 -16.97
CA ASP A 269 -13.40 -8.95 -18.41
C ASP A 269 -11.97 -8.78 -18.94
N ILE A 270 -11.39 -9.86 -19.46
CA ILE A 270 -10.00 -9.89 -19.94
C ILE A 270 -9.74 -8.83 -20.99
N ARG A 271 -10.68 -8.60 -21.91
CA ARG A 271 -10.50 -7.57 -22.95
C ARG A 271 -10.48 -6.17 -22.35
N ALA A 272 -11.30 -5.91 -21.33
CA ALA A 272 -11.24 -4.65 -20.61
C ALA A 272 -9.96 -4.51 -19.77
N CYS A 273 -9.47 -5.61 -19.20
CA CYS A 273 -8.21 -5.65 -18.47
C CYS A 273 -7.02 -5.33 -19.38
N ASP A 274 -6.97 -5.90 -20.60
CA ASP A 274 -5.92 -5.60 -21.58
C ASP A 274 -5.91 -4.13 -21.99
N ARG A 275 -7.09 -3.51 -22.15
CA ARG A 275 -7.19 -2.07 -22.44
C ARG A 275 -6.67 -1.22 -21.29
N ARG A 276 -7.00 -1.56 -20.05
CA ARG A 276 -6.48 -0.87 -18.86
C ARG A 276 -4.96 -1.02 -18.76
N TYR A 277 -4.45 -2.22 -19.04
CA TYR A 277 -3.02 -2.48 -19.05
C TYR A 277 -2.29 -1.59 -20.06
N ALA A 278 -2.82 -1.49 -21.28
CA ALA A 278 -2.27 -0.60 -22.30
C ALA A 278 -2.33 0.88 -21.90
N GLN A 279 -3.40 1.31 -21.20
CA GLN A 279 -3.50 2.67 -20.66
C GLN A 279 -2.45 2.93 -19.58
N ASP A 280 -2.27 1.99 -18.66
CA ASP A 280 -1.29 2.09 -17.57
C ASP A 280 0.15 2.14 -18.14
N GLN A 281 0.46 1.35 -19.18
CA GLN A 281 1.72 1.44 -19.90
C GLN A 281 1.89 2.80 -20.61
N ALA A 282 0.85 3.31 -21.27
CA ALA A 282 0.93 4.61 -21.96
C ALA A 282 1.19 5.76 -20.97
N ILE A 283 0.56 5.74 -19.78
CA ILE A 283 0.81 6.70 -18.71
C ILE A 283 2.28 6.63 -18.27
N ARG A 284 2.78 5.41 -18.06
CA ARG A 284 4.16 5.18 -17.67
C ARG A 284 5.15 5.71 -18.71
N ASP A 285 4.94 5.39 -19.98
CA ASP A 285 5.81 5.83 -21.07
C ASP A 285 5.81 7.36 -21.20
N ALA A 286 4.65 8.00 -21.02
CA ALA A 286 4.55 9.46 -21.00
C ALA A 286 5.33 10.09 -19.84
N LEU A 287 5.22 9.54 -18.63
CA LEU A 287 5.98 10.00 -17.47
C LEU A 287 7.48 9.80 -17.69
N ARG A 288 7.90 8.64 -18.20
CA ARG A 288 9.30 8.37 -18.53
C ARG A 288 9.85 9.30 -19.59
N LYS A 289 9.04 9.68 -20.57
CA LYS A 289 9.45 10.70 -21.55
C LYS A 289 9.64 12.05 -20.87
N GLU A 290 8.66 12.50 -20.07
CA GLU A 290 8.71 13.79 -19.39
C GLU A 290 9.90 13.90 -18.42
N TYR A 291 10.13 12.87 -17.61
CA TYR A 291 11.17 12.88 -16.58
C TYR A 291 12.51 12.34 -17.08
N GLY A 292 12.52 11.32 -17.94
CA GLY A 292 13.75 10.74 -18.50
C GLY A 292 14.53 11.71 -19.39
N GLU A 293 13.84 12.51 -20.22
CA GLU A 293 14.49 13.57 -21.00
C GLU A 293 15.05 14.70 -20.12
N ARG A 294 14.53 14.88 -18.89
CA ARG A 294 15.03 15.88 -17.93
C ARG A 294 16.27 15.44 -17.15
N PHE A 295 16.59 14.14 -17.10
CA PHE A 295 17.68 13.61 -16.27
C PHE A 295 18.80 12.93 -17.07
N TYR A 296 18.60 12.64 -18.35
CA TYR A 296 19.58 11.94 -19.20
C TYR A 296 19.68 12.60 -20.58
N GLU A 297 20.89 13.03 -20.96
CA GLU A 297 21.15 13.39 -22.35
C GLU A 297 21.21 12.14 -23.25
N PRO A 298 20.90 12.25 -24.55
CA PRO A 298 21.09 11.18 -25.52
C PRO A 298 22.55 10.69 -25.48
N GLY A 299 22.77 9.49 -24.96
CA GLY A 299 24.12 8.93 -24.74
C GLY A 299 24.39 8.41 -23.32
N GLY A 300 23.44 8.54 -22.38
CA GLY A 300 23.52 7.89 -21.07
C GLY A 300 24.54 8.49 -20.11
N GLN A 301 25.09 9.66 -20.43
CA GLN A 301 25.87 10.42 -19.46
C GLN A 301 24.91 11.17 -18.52
N VAL A 302 25.03 10.87 -17.23
CA VAL A 302 24.40 11.67 -16.17
C VAL A 302 24.94 13.09 -16.31
N VAL A 303 24.05 14.07 -16.52
CA VAL A 303 24.42 15.48 -16.55
C VAL A 303 25.08 15.82 -15.21
N ARG A 304 26.40 15.93 -15.20
CA ARG A 304 27.14 16.47 -14.06
C ARG A 304 26.70 17.91 -13.90
N THR A 305 25.94 18.20 -12.86
CA THR A 305 25.79 19.59 -12.40
C THR A 305 27.17 20.08 -11.96
N GLU A 306 27.78 20.93 -12.80
CA GLU A 306 29.08 21.52 -12.52
C GLU A 306 29.09 22.22 -11.15
N PRO A 307 30.21 22.18 -10.42
CA PRO A 307 30.34 22.93 -9.18
C PRO A 307 30.41 24.43 -9.50
N LEU A 308 29.34 25.16 -9.23
CA LEU A 308 29.43 26.60 -8.97
C LEU A 308 30.26 26.79 -7.69
N LEU A 309 31.53 27.16 -7.86
CA LEU A 309 32.29 28.17 -7.08
C LEU A 309 33.80 27.93 -7.22
N ASN A 310 34.41 28.53 -8.25
CA ASN A 310 35.83 28.92 -8.19
C ASN A 310 35.95 30.25 -7.42
N GLY A 311 35.77 30.19 -6.09
CA GLY A 311 36.19 31.23 -5.18
C GLY A 311 37.54 30.86 -4.57
N LYS A 312 38.63 31.46 -5.05
CA LYS A 312 39.99 31.30 -4.52
C LYS A 312 40.00 31.51 -2.99
N LEU A 313 40.42 30.50 -2.23
CA LEU A 313 40.99 30.70 -0.89
C LEU A 313 42.47 30.33 -0.92
N LYS A 314 43.30 31.32 -0.60
CA LYS A 314 44.75 31.19 -0.42
C LYS A 314 45.05 30.36 0.84
N ASN A 315 46.06 29.49 0.72
CA ASN A 315 46.99 28.95 1.71
C ASN A 315 46.51 28.65 3.15
N GLY A 316 46.73 27.41 3.60
CA GLY A 316 46.89 27.08 5.02
C GLY A 316 46.73 25.60 5.32
N GLN A 317 47.79 24.96 5.79
CA GLN A 317 47.86 23.54 6.18
C GLN A 317 46.88 23.20 7.33
N ALA A 318 46.24 22.02 7.27
CA ALA A 318 46.15 21.07 8.40
C ALA A 318 45.47 19.75 7.98
N LYS A 319 46.11 18.64 8.37
CA LYS A 319 45.59 17.26 8.31
C LYS A 319 44.65 17.03 9.50
N SER A 320 43.41 16.60 9.26
CA SER A 320 42.70 15.64 10.13
C SER A 320 41.37 15.25 9.47
N GLY A 321 41.13 13.94 9.36
CA GLY A 321 39.97 13.38 8.69
C GLY A 321 38.67 13.59 9.46
N THR A 322 37.72 14.23 8.81
CA THR A 322 36.28 14.08 9.04
C THR A 322 35.57 14.24 7.70
N ARG A 323 34.95 13.18 7.17
CA ARG A 323 34.10 13.25 5.97
C ARG A 323 32.78 13.93 6.34
N THR A 324 32.70 15.25 6.16
CA THR A 324 31.42 15.95 6.12
C THR A 324 30.79 15.78 4.74
N ASN A 325 29.75 14.95 4.63
CA ASN A 325 28.88 14.95 3.45
C ASN A 325 27.98 16.19 3.50
N ARG A 326 28.37 17.25 2.79
CA ARG A 326 27.54 18.45 2.59
C ARG A 326 26.45 18.13 1.56
N ALA A 327 25.19 18.21 1.97
CA ALA A 327 24.05 18.15 1.07
C ALA A 327 24.01 19.42 0.18
N ARG A 328 23.81 19.23 -1.13
CA ARG A 328 23.52 20.31 -2.09
C ARG A 328 22.01 20.56 -2.09
N ILE A 329 21.60 21.81 -1.96
CA ILE A 329 20.21 22.27 -2.05
C ILE A 329 19.99 22.82 -3.47
N LEU A 330 18.97 22.33 -4.17
CA LEU A 330 18.44 22.99 -5.36
C LEU A 330 17.48 24.09 -4.90
N ARG A 331 17.82 25.36 -5.15
CA ARG A 331 16.86 26.48 -5.10
C ARG A 331 16.16 26.53 -6.45
N VAL A 332 14.85 26.32 -6.46
CA VAL A 332 13.98 26.77 -7.55
C VAL A 332 13.74 28.26 -7.32
N LEU A 333 14.27 29.11 -8.21
CA LEU A 333 13.85 30.50 -8.29
C LEU A 333 12.68 30.59 -9.29
N PRO A 334 11.66 31.42 -9.03
CA PRO A 334 10.62 31.68 -10.02
C PRO A 334 11.21 32.49 -11.17
N ASP A 335 10.85 32.13 -12.41
CA ASP A 335 11.24 32.85 -13.61
C ASP A 335 10.79 34.31 -13.52
N ALA A 336 11.77 35.21 -13.57
CA ALA A 336 11.53 36.60 -13.88
C ALA A 336 11.63 36.73 -15.40
N ASN A 337 10.49 36.57 -16.08
CA ASN A 337 10.12 37.27 -17.32
C ASN A 337 8.75 36.76 -17.83
N GLY A 338 7.70 37.58 -17.66
CA GLY A 338 6.43 37.48 -18.39
C GLY A 338 5.31 36.75 -17.69
#